data_AF-A0A975N9H5-F1
#
_entry.id   AF-A0A975N9H5-F1
#
_cell.length_a   1.000
_cell.length_b   1.000
_cell.length_c   1.000
_cell.angle_alpha   90.00
_cell.angle_beta   90.00
_cell.angle_gamma   90.00
#
_symmetry.space_group_name_H-M   'P 1'
#
loop_
_entity.id
_entity.type
_entity.pdbx_description
1 polymer ?
#
loop_
_entity_poly.entity_id
_entity_poly.type
_entity_poly.pdbx_seq_one_letter_code
_entity_poly.pdbx_strand_id
1 'polypeptide(L)'
;MTKSPNPYAEAYAGFLRSTADHGLVILQDDGLYRHLRVQKPNTRMWSWDVVTWPGHLATSGDIADGYIFARNPDMLTFFELPQWQQHYYSDGAPGIDVRYWAEKICGDRAQDIKRYDKDVFLRHVRATLDEHEELSEGAIAEVRANDTTEADHLAEQRADKLHRAEISSDSECYAREWLQHPEQAEIFGEDASWDWVLSAYTSHFVVSCYCIELTVRLYREAQARAQVDAVVELAKKSLARELRALKLRRRHTEKAAAIKARIRAAHAGITLLTRSSGGSAETTQK
;
A
#
# COMPACT_ATOMS: atom_id res chain seq x y z
N MET A 1 -17.75 7.43 11.82
CA MET A 1 -17.63 5.96 11.83
C MET A 1 -16.28 5.62 12.43
N THR A 2 -16.25 4.92 13.57
CA THR A 2 -15.02 4.37 14.15
C THR A 2 -14.52 3.26 13.23
N LYS A 3 -13.27 3.34 12.76
CA LYS A 3 -12.68 2.29 11.93
C LYS A 3 -12.58 0.98 12.72
N SER A 4 -12.75 -0.14 12.05
CA SER A 4 -12.59 -1.47 12.65
C SER A 4 -11.15 -1.69 13.14
N PRO A 5 -10.96 -2.51 14.19
CA PRO A 5 -9.62 -2.93 14.61
C PRO A 5 -9.00 -3.84 13.55
N ASN A 6 -7.67 -3.73 13.38
CA ASN A 6 -6.90 -4.59 12.48
C ASN A 6 -6.73 -5.99 13.12
N PRO A 7 -7.18 -7.08 12.46
CA PRO A 7 -6.98 -8.43 12.97
C PRO A 7 -5.51 -8.86 13.05
N TYR A 8 -4.60 -8.11 12.40
CA TYR A 8 -3.16 -8.35 12.37
C TYR A 8 -2.36 -7.16 12.93
N ALA A 9 -2.92 -6.44 13.90
CA ALA A 9 -2.33 -5.21 14.45
C ALA A 9 -0.89 -5.38 14.92
N GLU A 10 -0.55 -6.49 15.58
CA GLU A 10 0.80 -6.76 16.05
C GLU A 10 1.80 -6.92 14.90
N ALA A 11 1.46 -7.73 13.90
CA ALA A 11 2.28 -7.94 12.72
C ALA A 11 2.48 -6.64 11.94
N TYR A 12 1.43 -5.84 11.79
CA TYR A 12 1.51 -4.54 11.12
C TYR A 12 2.38 -3.54 11.88
N ALA A 13 2.20 -3.44 13.20
CA ALA A 13 3.02 -2.57 14.04
C ALA A 13 4.51 -2.98 14.00
N GLY A 14 4.80 -4.28 14.00
CA GLY A 14 6.15 -4.82 13.81
C GLY A 14 6.73 -4.45 12.45
N PHE A 15 5.95 -4.66 11.38
CA PHE A 15 6.32 -4.30 10.02
C PHE A 15 6.68 -2.81 9.89
N LEU A 16 5.85 -1.90 10.40
CA LEU A 16 6.12 -0.46 10.37
C LEU A 16 7.40 -0.09 11.11
N ARG A 17 7.63 -0.64 12.30
CA ARG A 17 8.85 -0.37 13.07
C ARG A 17 10.11 -0.83 12.32
N SER A 18 10.06 -2.00 11.69
CA SER A 18 11.21 -2.60 11.01
C SER A 18 11.49 -1.99 9.64
N THR A 19 10.52 -1.32 9.02
CA THR A 19 10.59 -0.85 7.63
C THR A 19 10.41 0.67 7.44
N ALA A 20 10.42 1.44 8.52
CA ALA A 20 10.17 2.88 8.50
C ALA A 20 11.12 3.68 7.57
N ASP A 21 12.37 3.23 7.44
CA ASP A 21 13.39 3.88 6.60
C ASP A 21 13.55 3.23 5.22
N HIS A 22 12.68 2.29 4.85
CA HIS A 22 12.80 1.54 3.60
C HIS A 22 12.26 2.34 2.42
N GLY A 23 12.99 2.30 1.31
CA GLY A 23 12.60 2.91 0.04
C GLY A 23 12.62 1.91 -1.10
N LEU A 24 11.90 2.24 -2.17
CA LEU A 24 11.89 1.47 -3.41
C LEU A 24 13.15 1.73 -4.25
N VAL A 25 13.74 0.65 -4.75
CA VAL A 25 14.78 0.61 -5.77
C VAL A 25 14.25 -0.21 -6.94
N ILE A 26 14.14 0.40 -8.11
CA ILE A 26 13.72 -0.27 -9.34
C ILE A 26 14.99 -0.85 -9.99
N LEU A 27 15.17 -2.17 -9.91
CA LEU A 27 16.31 -2.87 -10.51
C LEU A 27 16.07 -3.17 -11.99
N GLN A 28 14.82 -3.50 -12.34
CA GLN A 28 14.39 -3.69 -13.72
C GLN A 28 12.90 -3.34 -13.87
N ASP A 29 12.55 -2.69 -14.97
CA ASP A 29 11.17 -2.37 -15.34
C ASP A 29 11.01 -2.41 -16.87
N ASP A 30 10.59 -3.55 -17.39
CA ASP A 30 10.35 -3.80 -18.82
C ASP A 30 8.92 -4.35 -19.02
N GLY A 31 7.95 -3.45 -18.97
CA GLY A 31 6.54 -3.81 -19.10
C GLY A 31 6.11 -4.72 -17.95
N LEU A 32 5.73 -5.96 -18.24
CA LEU A 32 5.29 -6.92 -17.22
C LEU A 32 6.46 -7.59 -16.46
N TYR A 33 7.69 -7.48 -16.98
CA TYR A 33 8.89 -8.03 -16.36
C TYR A 33 9.54 -6.97 -15.48
N ARG A 34 9.37 -7.11 -14.16
CA ARG A 34 9.86 -6.13 -13.19
C ARG A 34 10.62 -6.79 -12.07
N HIS A 35 11.64 -6.11 -11.55
CA HIS A 35 12.35 -6.47 -10.33
C HIS A 35 12.43 -5.22 -9.45
N LEU A 36 11.60 -5.23 -8.41
CA LEU A 36 11.42 -4.14 -7.46
C LEU A 36 12.01 -4.57 -6.13
N ARG A 37 12.83 -3.72 -5.52
CA ARG A 37 13.47 -3.99 -4.24
C ARG A 37 13.08 -2.93 -3.24
N VAL A 38 12.66 -3.32 -2.06
CA VAL A 38 12.40 -2.38 -0.96
C VAL A 38 13.38 -2.65 0.16
N GLN A 39 14.17 -1.63 0.52
CA GLN A 39 15.22 -1.75 1.52
C GLN A 39 15.55 -0.41 2.16
N LYS A 40 16.08 -0.45 3.38
CA LYS A 40 16.79 0.70 3.95
C LYS A 40 18.08 0.97 3.18
N PRO A 41 18.45 2.22 2.88
CA PRO A 41 19.70 2.52 2.19
C PRO A 41 20.92 1.90 2.88
N ASN A 42 21.83 1.32 2.08
CA ASN A 42 23.09 0.72 2.51
C ASN A 42 22.98 -0.54 3.40
N THR A 43 21.80 -1.15 3.54
CA THR A 43 21.63 -2.42 4.25
C THR A 43 20.59 -3.31 3.57
N ARG A 44 20.65 -4.63 3.83
CA ARG A 44 19.66 -5.62 3.40
C ARG A 44 18.78 -6.13 4.55
N MET A 45 18.98 -5.61 5.76
CA MET A 45 18.13 -5.98 6.90
C MET A 45 16.68 -5.60 6.64
N TRP A 46 15.77 -6.54 6.91
CA TRP A 46 14.34 -6.41 6.68
C TRP A 46 13.99 -6.07 5.22
N SER A 47 14.85 -6.37 4.25
CA SER A 47 14.60 -6.06 2.84
C SER A 47 13.84 -7.17 2.13
N TRP A 48 13.17 -6.81 1.05
CA TRP A 48 12.50 -7.77 0.18
C TRP A 48 12.54 -7.33 -1.27
N ASP A 49 12.35 -8.30 -2.15
CA ASP A 49 12.24 -8.12 -3.58
C ASP A 49 10.87 -8.64 -4.04
N VAL A 50 10.28 -7.94 -5.02
CA VAL A 50 9.08 -8.31 -5.75
C VAL A 50 9.46 -8.42 -7.21
N VAL A 51 9.31 -9.61 -7.77
CA VAL A 51 9.60 -9.90 -9.17
C VAL A 51 8.30 -10.26 -9.87
N THR A 52 8.02 -9.63 -11.01
CA THR A 52 6.82 -9.92 -11.80
C THR A 52 7.20 -10.40 -13.19
N TRP A 53 6.36 -11.28 -13.74
CA TRP A 53 6.31 -11.65 -15.16
C TRP A 53 4.85 -11.94 -15.51
N PRO A 54 4.48 -12.12 -16.79
CA PRO A 54 3.08 -12.29 -17.18
C PRO A 54 2.36 -13.35 -16.33
N GLY A 55 1.32 -12.92 -15.63
CA GLY A 55 0.48 -13.81 -14.81
C GLY A 55 0.98 -14.04 -13.38
N HIS A 56 2.18 -13.59 -13.01
CA HIS A 56 2.86 -14.03 -11.79
C HIS A 56 3.60 -12.92 -11.04
N LEU A 57 3.66 -13.08 -9.72
CA LEU A 57 4.47 -12.28 -8.81
C LEU A 57 5.17 -13.20 -7.83
N ALA A 58 6.48 -13.07 -7.70
CA ALA A 58 7.27 -13.77 -6.68
C ALA A 58 7.84 -12.77 -5.68
N THR A 59 7.88 -13.18 -4.41
CA THR A 59 8.55 -12.46 -3.34
C THR A 59 9.78 -13.22 -2.87
N SER A 60 10.84 -12.48 -2.56
CA SER A 60 12.07 -13.02 -1.94
C SER A 60 12.68 -12.01 -0.98
N GLY A 61 13.58 -12.43 -0.10
CA GLY A 61 14.33 -11.53 0.77
C GLY A 61 14.36 -11.98 2.23
N ASP A 62 14.46 -11.02 3.14
CA ASP A 62 14.59 -11.28 4.58
C ASP A 62 13.21 -11.55 5.22
N ILE A 63 12.20 -10.77 4.83
CA ILE A 63 10.89 -10.73 5.52
C ILE A 63 9.69 -11.09 4.64
N ALA A 64 9.92 -11.35 3.36
CA ALA A 64 8.89 -11.75 2.39
C ALA A 64 9.36 -12.92 1.52
N ASP A 65 10.07 -13.88 2.11
CA ASP A 65 10.69 -14.95 1.33
C ASP A 65 9.73 -16.07 0.95
N GLY A 66 9.65 -16.36 -0.36
CA GLY A 66 9.23 -17.66 -0.85
C GLY A 66 7.76 -17.80 -1.25
N TYR A 67 7.05 -16.71 -1.55
CA TYR A 67 5.68 -16.80 -2.09
C TYR A 67 5.65 -16.46 -3.57
N ILE A 68 4.94 -17.30 -4.35
CA ILE A 68 4.62 -17.05 -5.75
C ILE A 68 3.10 -16.97 -5.85
N PHE A 69 2.59 -15.90 -6.44
CA PHE A 69 1.18 -15.67 -6.69
C PHE A 69 0.90 -15.69 -8.18
N ALA A 70 -0.28 -16.19 -8.60
CA ALA A 70 -0.72 -16.14 -9.98
C ALA A 70 -2.19 -15.76 -10.14
N ARG A 71 -2.48 -14.80 -11.04
CA ARG A 71 -3.86 -14.41 -11.37
C ARG A 71 -4.02 -13.65 -12.69
N ASN A 72 -3.52 -12.42 -12.74
CA ASN A 72 -3.70 -11.47 -13.84
C ASN A 72 -2.37 -11.27 -14.60
N PRO A 73 -2.40 -10.90 -15.90
CA PRO A 73 -1.18 -10.61 -16.65
C PRO A 73 -0.27 -9.58 -15.95
N ASP A 74 -0.84 -8.51 -15.40
CA ASP A 74 -0.14 -7.55 -14.55
C ASP A 74 -0.51 -7.77 -13.08
N MET A 75 0.38 -8.43 -12.34
CA MET A 75 0.14 -8.73 -10.93
C MET A 75 0.29 -7.51 -10.01
N LEU A 76 1.04 -6.46 -10.38
CA LEU A 76 1.05 -5.23 -9.57
C LEU A 76 -0.31 -4.56 -9.59
N THR A 77 -0.99 -4.56 -10.74
CA THR A 77 -2.36 -4.06 -10.86
C THR A 77 -3.36 -4.92 -10.08
N PHE A 78 -3.13 -6.24 -9.98
CA PHE A 78 -3.98 -7.12 -9.16
C PHE A 78 -3.89 -6.80 -7.66
N PHE A 79 -2.68 -6.51 -7.17
CA PHE A 79 -2.43 -6.20 -5.76
C PHE A 79 -2.63 -4.72 -5.39
N GLU A 80 -3.00 -3.89 -6.36
CA GLU A 80 -3.24 -2.47 -6.13
C GLU A 80 -4.54 -2.26 -5.36
N LEU A 81 -4.41 -1.61 -4.19
CA LEU A 81 -5.56 -1.26 -3.37
C LEU A 81 -6.09 0.13 -3.74
N PRO A 82 -7.42 0.30 -3.86
CA PRO A 82 -8.04 1.61 -3.96
C PRO A 82 -7.75 2.44 -2.71
N GLN A 83 -7.74 3.77 -2.85
CA GLN A 83 -7.35 4.70 -1.78
C GLN A 83 -8.09 4.48 -0.45
N TRP A 84 -9.38 4.15 -0.50
CA TRP A 84 -10.18 3.91 0.70
C TRP A 84 -9.76 2.66 1.49
N GLN A 85 -9.06 1.71 0.85
CA GLN A 85 -8.49 0.54 1.52
C GLN A 85 -7.08 0.76 2.05
N GLN A 86 -6.31 1.74 1.58
CA GLN A 86 -4.90 1.91 1.97
C GLN A 86 -4.72 2.25 3.46
N HIS A 87 -5.75 2.81 4.09
CA HIS A 87 -5.80 3.10 5.53
C HIS A 87 -7.15 2.68 6.12
N TYR A 88 -7.56 1.44 5.87
CA TYR A 88 -8.89 0.94 6.22
C TYR A 88 -9.07 0.84 7.75
N TYR A 89 -8.06 0.33 8.46
CA TYR A 89 -8.13 0.06 9.89
C TYR A 89 -7.75 1.27 10.75
N SER A 90 -8.09 1.19 12.04
CA SER A 90 -7.85 2.27 13.02
C SER A 90 -6.36 2.58 13.25
N ASP A 91 -5.48 1.60 13.05
CA ASP A 91 -4.01 1.71 13.16
C ASP A 91 -3.34 2.22 11.86
N GLY A 92 -4.14 2.52 10.83
CA GLY A 92 -3.65 2.97 9.53
C GLY A 92 -3.30 1.84 8.57
N ALA A 93 -3.49 0.57 8.97
CA ALA A 93 -3.21 -0.58 8.12
C ALA A 93 -4.10 -0.65 6.87
N PRO A 94 -3.57 -1.20 5.77
CA PRO A 94 -4.35 -1.44 4.58
C PRO A 94 -5.39 -2.56 4.79
N GLY A 95 -6.55 -2.42 4.17
CA GLY A 95 -7.64 -3.38 4.14
C GLY A 95 -7.38 -4.52 3.17
N ILE A 96 -6.29 -5.26 3.37
CA ILE A 96 -5.92 -6.42 2.55
C ILE A 96 -6.87 -7.60 2.87
N ASP A 97 -7.47 -8.18 1.84
CA ASP A 97 -8.13 -9.48 1.96
C ASP A 97 -7.08 -10.60 1.90
N VAL A 98 -6.46 -10.86 3.05
CA VAL A 98 -5.40 -11.88 3.22
C VAL A 98 -5.89 -13.26 2.79
N ARG A 99 -7.19 -13.56 3.03
CA ARG A 99 -7.80 -14.82 2.63
C ARG A 99 -7.87 -14.96 1.12
N TYR A 100 -8.34 -13.92 0.44
CA TYR A 100 -8.41 -13.94 -1.02
C TYR A 100 -7.02 -13.98 -1.67
N TRP A 101 -6.04 -13.28 -1.12
CA TRP A 101 -4.66 -13.32 -1.63
C TRP A 101 -4.02 -14.70 -1.42
N ALA A 102 -4.30 -15.37 -0.29
CA ALA A 102 -3.85 -16.72 -0.02
C ALA A 102 -4.29 -17.73 -1.08
N GLU A 103 -5.52 -17.61 -1.60
CA GLU A 103 -6.02 -18.47 -2.69
C GLU A 103 -5.21 -18.35 -3.98
N LYS A 104 -4.38 -17.32 -4.14
CA LYS A 104 -3.61 -17.07 -5.37
C LYS A 104 -2.19 -17.58 -5.29
N ILE A 105 -1.77 -18.16 -4.17
CA ILE A 105 -0.43 -18.72 -4.01
C ILE A 105 -0.32 -20.01 -4.83
N CYS A 106 0.83 -20.18 -5.46
CA CYS A 106 1.20 -21.35 -6.23
C CYS A 106 2.28 -22.16 -5.52
N GLY A 107 2.28 -23.47 -5.77
CA GLY A 107 3.29 -24.40 -5.24
C GLY A 107 3.09 -24.75 -3.77
N ASP A 108 4.04 -25.52 -3.24
CA ASP A 108 3.90 -26.19 -1.93
C ASP A 108 3.85 -25.20 -0.75
N ARG A 109 4.42 -24.00 -0.91
CA ARG A 109 4.37 -22.92 0.10
C ARG A 109 2.93 -22.49 0.45
N ALA A 110 1.94 -22.80 -0.39
CA ALA A 110 0.53 -22.59 -0.07
C ALA A 110 0.07 -23.39 1.17
N GLN A 111 0.78 -24.46 1.53
CA GLN A 111 0.49 -25.26 2.73
C GLN A 111 1.05 -24.63 4.02
N ASP A 112 2.07 -23.77 3.91
CA ASP A 112 2.79 -23.18 5.05
C ASP A 112 2.21 -21.85 5.55
N ILE A 113 1.22 -21.29 4.84
CA ILE A 113 0.65 -19.97 5.16
C ILE A 113 -0.26 -19.99 6.37
N LYS A 114 -0.74 -21.16 6.78
CA LYS A 114 -1.56 -21.34 7.97
C LYS A 114 -0.90 -22.31 8.92
N ARG A 115 -0.96 -22.02 10.21
CA ARG A 115 -0.50 -22.91 11.29
C ARG A 115 -1.49 -22.87 12.42
N TYR A 116 -1.47 -23.93 13.23
CA TYR A 116 -2.20 -23.98 14.48
C TYR A 116 -1.96 -22.72 15.30
N ASP A 117 -3.06 -22.16 15.81
CA ASP A 117 -3.07 -20.95 16.59
C ASP A 117 -3.90 -21.19 17.84
N LYS A 118 -3.22 -21.18 19.00
CA LYS A 118 -3.82 -21.40 20.31
C LYS A 118 -4.93 -20.39 20.60
N ASP A 119 -4.80 -19.15 20.17
CA ASP A 119 -5.80 -18.12 20.42
C ASP A 119 -7.04 -18.31 19.52
N VAL A 120 -6.89 -18.84 18.30
CA VAL A 120 -8.04 -19.30 17.50
C VAL A 120 -8.80 -20.40 18.24
N PHE A 121 -8.10 -21.42 18.75
CA PHE A 121 -8.74 -22.50 19.50
C PHE A 121 -9.46 -21.96 20.75
N LEU A 122 -8.79 -21.16 21.57
CA LEU A 122 -9.39 -20.60 22.80
C LEU A 122 -10.56 -19.65 22.50
N ARG A 123 -10.56 -18.97 21.35
CA ARG A 123 -11.73 -18.19 20.92
C ARG A 123 -12.93 -19.05 20.60
N HIS A 124 -12.75 -20.17 19.90
CA HIS A 124 -13.85 -21.11 19.65
C HIS A 124 -14.41 -21.65 20.97
N VAL A 125 -13.55 -22.08 21.91
CA VAL A 125 -13.97 -22.54 23.24
C VAL A 125 -14.80 -21.49 23.96
N ARG A 126 -14.33 -20.23 24.00
CA ARG A 126 -15.06 -19.13 24.65
C ARG A 126 -16.40 -18.88 23.97
N ALA A 127 -16.41 -18.77 22.64
CA ALA A 127 -17.62 -18.50 21.87
C ALA A 127 -18.69 -19.59 22.08
N THR A 128 -18.29 -20.87 22.07
CA THR A 128 -19.23 -21.96 22.32
C THR A 128 -19.76 -21.97 23.75
N LEU A 129 -18.92 -21.67 24.74
CA LEU A 129 -19.39 -21.53 26.12
C LEU A 129 -20.30 -20.30 26.29
N ASP A 130 -20.11 -19.22 25.53
CA ASP A 130 -20.99 -18.05 25.54
C ASP A 130 -22.37 -18.33 24.92
N GLU A 131 -22.44 -19.31 24.01
CA GLU A 131 -23.69 -19.76 23.39
C GLU A 131 -24.37 -20.91 24.16
N HIS A 132 -23.69 -21.49 25.16
CA HIS A 132 -24.20 -22.62 25.92
C HIS A 132 -25.34 -22.21 26.87
N GLU A 133 -26.42 -23.00 26.88
CA GLU A 133 -27.66 -22.67 27.59
C GLU A 133 -27.48 -22.46 29.10
N GLU A 134 -26.61 -23.25 29.74
CA GLU A 134 -26.38 -23.18 31.19
C GLU A 134 -25.06 -22.49 31.58
N LEU A 135 -24.09 -22.48 30.67
CA LEU A 135 -22.70 -22.08 30.98
C LEU A 135 -22.34 -20.72 30.38
N SER A 136 -23.25 -20.07 29.65
CA SER A 136 -23.07 -18.69 29.23
C SER A 136 -23.02 -17.75 30.42
N GLU A 137 -22.31 -16.64 30.28
CA GLU A 137 -22.26 -15.61 31.33
C GLU A 137 -23.66 -15.06 31.66
N GLY A 138 -24.54 -15.00 30.66
CA GLY A 138 -25.93 -14.60 30.82
C GLY A 138 -26.72 -15.58 31.69
N ALA A 139 -26.68 -16.88 31.36
CA ALA A 139 -27.39 -17.91 32.12
C ALA A 139 -26.93 -17.98 33.58
N ILE A 140 -25.60 -17.91 33.80
CA ILE A 140 -25.03 -17.91 35.15
C ILE A 140 -25.50 -16.67 35.94
N ALA A 141 -25.55 -15.50 35.31
CA ALA A 141 -26.03 -14.28 35.96
C ALA A 141 -27.52 -14.36 36.32
N GLU A 142 -28.34 -15.00 35.48
CA GLU A 142 -29.76 -15.22 35.76
C GLU A 142 -29.98 -16.19 36.94
N VAL A 143 -29.23 -17.30 36.98
CA VAL A 143 -29.27 -18.25 38.11
C VAL A 143 -28.84 -17.54 39.39
N ARG A 144 -27.78 -16.70 39.34
CA ARG A 144 -27.25 -15.98 40.51
C ARG A 144 -28.28 -15.10 41.22
N ALA A 145 -29.25 -14.57 40.47
CA ALA A 145 -30.32 -13.76 41.04
C ALA A 145 -31.25 -14.55 41.98
N ASN A 146 -31.34 -15.88 41.80
CA ASN A 146 -32.22 -16.77 42.55
C ASN A 146 -31.45 -17.72 43.49
N ASP A 147 -30.33 -18.27 43.03
CA ASP A 147 -29.48 -19.19 43.77
C ASP A 147 -28.00 -18.87 43.52
N THR A 148 -27.35 -18.27 44.52
CA THR A 148 -25.93 -17.91 44.43
C THR A 148 -25.02 -19.14 44.47
N THR A 149 -25.41 -20.20 45.20
CA THR A 149 -24.56 -21.40 45.34
C THR A 149 -24.48 -22.14 44.02
N GLU A 150 -25.62 -22.31 43.36
CA GLU A 150 -25.68 -22.94 42.04
C GLU A 150 -24.94 -22.12 40.98
N ALA A 151 -25.13 -20.79 40.99
CA ALA A 151 -24.40 -19.92 40.07
C ALA A 151 -22.89 -19.90 40.29
N ASP A 152 -22.42 -20.04 41.53
CA ASP A 152 -20.99 -20.19 41.82
C ASP A 152 -20.46 -21.53 41.30
N HIS A 153 -21.23 -22.61 41.42
CA HIS A 153 -20.86 -23.91 40.86
C HIS A 153 -20.74 -23.89 39.33
N LEU A 154 -21.72 -23.32 38.63
CA LEU A 154 -21.70 -23.16 37.17
C LEU A 154 -20.54 -22.26 36.71
N ALA A 155 -20.25 -21.18 37.46
CA ALA A 155 -19.12 -20.31 37.18
C ALA A 155 -17.77 -21.04 37.35
N GLU A 156 -17.63 -21.86 38.39
CA GLU A 156 -16.46 -22.70 38.60
C GLU A 156 -16.29 -23.73 37.48
N GLN A 157 -17.38 -24.39 37.08
CA GLN A 157 -17.38 -25.33 35.96
C GLN A 157 -16.93 -24.65 34.66
N ARG A 158 -17.49 -23.48 34.32
CA ARG A 158 -17.08 -22.69 33.15
C ARG A 158 -15.59 -22.32 33.21
N ALA A 159 -15.11 -21.84 34.35
CA ALA A 159 -13.72 -21.46 34.55
C ALA A 159 -12.78 -22.67 34.39
N ASP A 160 -13.17 -23.83 34.92
CA ASP A 160 -12.44 -25.07 34.79
C ASP A 160 -12.33 -25.53 33.33
N LYS A 161 -13.42 -25.44 32.55
CA LYS A 161 -13.40 -25.75 31.11
C LYS A 161 -12.42 -24.86 30.35
N LEU A 162 -12.45 -23.55 30.60
CA LEU A 162 -11.52 -22.59 30.00
C LEU A 162 -10.06 -22.89 30.39
N HIS A 163 -9.82 -23.19 31.66
CA HIS A 163 -8.49 -23.50 32.16
C HIS A 163 -7.92 -24.80 31.57
N ARG A 164 -8.72 -25.86 31.52
CA ARG A 164 -8.31 -27.14 30.89
C ARG A 164 -8.05 -26.96 29.40
N ALA A 165 -8.90 -26.22 28.69
CA ALA A 165 -8.65 -25.89 27.30
C ALA A 165 -7.30 -25.18 27.11
N GLU A 166 -6.99 -24.22 27.99
CA GLU A 166 -5.71 -23.49 27.92
C GLU A 166 -4.49 -24.40 28.13
N ILE A 167 -4.55 -25.34 29.08
CA ILE A 167 -3.47 -26.30 29.32
C ILE A 167 -3.35 -27.30 28.15
N SER A 168 -4.48 -27.73 27.59
CA SER A 168 -4.51 -28.70 26.48
C SER A 168 -4.28 -28.08 25.09
N SER A 169 -3.87 -26.81 25.02
CA SER A 169 -3.76 -26.07 23.74
C SER A 169 -2.33 -25.86 23.25
N ASP A 170 -1.33 -26.53 23.84
CA ASP A 170 0.08 -26.39 23.47
C ASP A 170 0.38 -26.85 22.04
N SER A 171 -0.44 -27.76 21.49
CA SER A 171 -0.36 -28.18 20.10
C SER A 171 -1.74 -28.48 19.54
N GLU A 172 -1.87 -28.50 18.21
CA GLU A 172 -3.12 -28.89 17.55
C GLU A 172 -3.56 -30.30 17.94
N CYS A 173 -2.61 -31.21 18.14
CA CYS A 173 -2.90 -32.58 18.54
C CYS A 173 -3.56 -32.62 19.92
N TYR A 174 -3.02 -31.91 20.91
CA TYR A 174 -3.60 -31.85 22.25
C TYR A 174 -4.95 -31.12 22.26
N ALA A 175 -5.10 -30.07 21.46
CA ALA A 175 -6.36 -29.34 21.36
C ALA A 175 -7.48 -30.21 20.78
N ARG A 176 -7.17 -30.98 19.72
CA ARG A 176 -8.12 -31.93 19.12
C ARG A 176 -8.41 -33.11 20.06
N GLU A 177 -7.41 -33.66 20.74
CA GLU A 177 -7.61 -34.72 21.74
C GLU A 177 -8.52 -34.27 22.88
N TRP A 178 -8.34 -33.04 23.37
CA TRP A 178 -9.20 -32.47 24.40
C TRP A 178 -10.66 -32.33 23.93
N LEU A 179 -10.89 -31.87 22.70
CA LEU A 179 -12.24 -31.77 22.11
C LEU A 179 -12.93 -33.14 21.97
N GLN A 180 -12.16 -34.21 21.76
CA GLN A 180 -12.68 -35.57 21.62
C GLN A 180 -13.07 -36.21 22.96
N HIS A 181 -12.65 -35.65 24.08
CA HIS A 181 -13.00 -36.21 25.38
C HIS A 181 -14.53 -36.11 25.58
N PRO A 182 -15.24 -37.18 26.03
CA PRO A 182 -16.70 -37.23 26.03
C PRO A 182 -17.37 -36.04 26.75
N GLU A 183 -16.79 -35.63 27.88
CA GLU A 183 -17.24 -34.48 28.68
C GLU A 183 -17.12 -33.13 27.95
N GLN A 184 -16.26 -33.04 26.93
CA GLN A 184 -16.09 -31.85 26.11
C GLN A 184 -16.99 -31.96 24.86
N ALA A 185 -17.07 -33.14 24.24
CA ALA A 185 -17.96 -33.38 23.10
C ALA A 185 -19.44 -33.08 23.42
N GLU A 186 -19.88 -33.27 24.67
CA GLU A 186 -21.23 -32.90 25.13
C GLU A 186 -21.48 -31.39 25.06
N ILE A 187 -20.47 -30.57 25.33
CA ILE A 187 -20.57 -29.10 25.38
C ILE A 187 -20.27 -28.46 24.03
N PHE A 188 -19.22 -28.95 23.36
CA PHE A 188 -18.69 -28.35 22.13
C PHE A 188 -19.25 -29.01 20.85
N GLY A 189 -19.87 -30.19 20.97
CA GLY A 189 -20.35 -31.01 19.87
C GLY A 189 -19.34 -32.11 19.48
N GLU A 190 -19.86 -33.27 19.09
CA GLU A 190 -19.06 -34.45 18.70
C GLU A 190 -18.10 -34.15 17.54
N ASP A 191 -18.52 -33.27 16.63
CA ASP A 191 -17.77 -32.92 15.42
C ASP A 191 -16.82 -31.73 15.62
N ALA A 192 -16.81 -31.07 16.79
CA ALA A 192 -15.97 -29.89 17.04
C ALA A 192 -14.47 -30.16 16.80
N SER A 193 -14.01 -31.36 17.15
CA SER A 193 -12.63 -31.81 16.91
C SER A 193 -12.25 -31.81 15.42
N TRP A 194 -13.21 -31.81 14.49
CA TRP A 194 -12.97 -31.88 13.05
C TRP A 194 -13.42 -30.61 12.32
N ASP A 195 -14.55 -30.06 12.74
CA ASP A 195 -15.17 -28.89 12.10
C ASP A 195 -14.44 -27.58 12.41
N TRP A 196 -13.82 -27.49 13.59
CA TRP A 196 -13.16 -26.26 13.98
C TRP A 196 -11.88 -26.04 13.18
N VAL A 197 -11.82 -24.91 12.48
CA VAL A 197 -10.57 -24.40 11.89
C VAL A 197 -9.74 -23.80 13.02
N LEU A 198 -8.71 -24.53 13.44
CA LEU A 198 -7.79 -24.14 14.53
C LEU A 198 -6.53 -23.41 14.03
N SER A 199 -6.49 -23.04 12.75
CA SER A 199 -5.32 -22.41 12.13
C SER A 199 -5.56 -20.95 11.79
N ALA A 200 -4.53 -20.13 12.02
CA ALA A 200 -4.45 -18.75 11.59
C ALA A 200 -3.40 -18.59 10.50
N TYR A 201 -3.48 -17.47 9.76
CA TYR A 201 -2.42 -17.07 8.85
C TYR A 201 -1.16 -16.73 9.63
N THR A 202 -0.01 -17.25 9.19
CA THR A 202 1.27 -16.99 9.84
C THR A 202 1.67 -15.53 9.72
N SER A 203 2.35 -14.99 10.74
CA SER A 203 2.87 -13.61 10.70
C SER A 203 3.77 -13.37 9.48
N HIS A 204 4.55 -14.37 9.06
CA HIS A 204 5.40 -14.28 7.86
C HIS A 204 4.58 -14.06 6.59
N PHE A 205 3.47 -14.79 6.42
CA PHE A 205 2.59 -14.62 5.28
C PHE A 205 1.87 -13.26 5.30
N VAL A 206 1.38 -12.85 6.47
CA VAL A 206 0.72 -11.55 6.65
C VAL A 206 1.70 -10.39 6.35
N VAL A 207 2.92 -10.47 6.88
CA VAL A 207 3.99 -9.49 6.58
C VAL A 207 4.31 -9.49 5.09
N SER A 208 4.35 -10.64 4.42
CA SER A 208 4.55 -10.71 2.97
C SER A 208 3.44 -9.98 2.19
N CYS A 209 2.19 -10.01 2.67
CA CYS A 209 1.10 -9.23 2.09
C CYS A 209 1.35 -7.72 2.24
N TYR A 210 1.82 -7.26 3.40
CA TYR A 210 2.20 -5.87 3.59
C TYR A 210 3.39 -5.45 2.72
N CYS A 211 4.38 -6.33 2.56
CA CYS A 211 5.51 -6.12 1.65
C CYS A 211 5.04 -5.90 0.20
N ILE A 212 4.08 -6.70 -0.28
CA ILE A 212 3.52 -6.55 -1.62
C ILE A 212 2.75 -5.24 -1.75
N GLU A 213 1.85 -4.93 -0.81
CA GLU A 213 1.08 -3.67 -0.81
C GLU A 213 2.01 -2.46 -0.84
N LEU A 214 3.00 -2.42 0.06
CA LEU A 214 3.93 -1.30 0.15
C LEU A 214 4.75 -1.16 -1.14
N THR A 215 5.23 -2.27 -1.72
CA THR A 215 5.95 -2.23 -3.00
C THR A 215 5.08 -1.66 -4.12
N VAL A 216 3.83 -2.13 -4.25
CA VAL A 216 2.90 -1.63 -5.28
C VAL A 216 2.66 -0.14 -5.09
N ARG A 217 2.39 0.31 -3.86
CA ARG A 217 2.16 1.72 -3.56
C ARG A 217 3.38 2.59 -3.89
N LEU A 218 4.56 2.22 -3.41
CA LEU A 218 5.80 2.94 -3.73
C LEU A 218 6.08 2.97 -5.24
N TYR A 219 5.77 1.88 -5.94
CA TYR A 219 5.95 1.82 -7.40
C TYR A 219 5.00 2.76 -8.13
N ARG A 220 3.71 2.78 -7.75
CA ARG A 220 2.74 3.74 -8.32
C ARG A 220 3.10 5.18 -8.04
N GLU A 221 3.58 5.48 -6.83
CA GLU A 221 4.10 6.79 -6.50
C GLU A 221 5.32 7.17 -7.34
N ALA A 222 6.24 6.23 -7.57
CA ALA A 222 7.41 6.46 -8.43
C ALA A 222 6.99 6.71 -9.89
N GLN A 223 6.01 5.96 -10.41
CA GLN A 223 5.45 6.18 -11.75
C GLN A 223 4.79 7.56 -11.87
N ALA A 224 3.98 7.95 -10.88
CA ALA A 224 3.33 9.25 -10.85
C ALA A 224 4.36 10.39 -10.80
N ARG A 225 5.40 10.28 -9.97
CA ARG A 225 6.50 11.25 -9.90
C ARG A 225 7.24 11.37 -11.23
N ALA A 226 7.61 10.25 -11.85
CA ALA A 226 8.29 10.23 -13.14
C ALA A 226 7.44 10.87 -14.25
N GLN A 227 6.12 10.65 -14.24
CA GLN A 227 5.20 11.28 -15.19
C GLN A 227 5.15 12.81 -15.01
N VAL A 228 5.07 13.29 -13.77
CA VAL A 228 5.10 14.73 -13.46
C VAL A 228 6.42 15.35 -13.92
N ASP A 229 7.56 14.72 -13.61
CA ASP A 229 8.88 15.21 -13.98
C ASP A 229 9.03 15.30 -15.51
N ALA A 230 8.54 14.31 -16.24
CA ALA A 230 8.53 14.32 -17.71
C ALA A 230 7.73 15.51 -18.28
N VAL A 231 6.55 15.80 -17.72
CA VAL A 231 5.72 16.94 -18.12
C VAL A 231 6.41 18.27 -17.80
N VAL A 232 7.00 18.39 -16.62
CA VAL A 232 7.75 19.59 -16.20
C VAL A 232 8.94 19.84 -17.14
N GLU A 233 9.70 18.82 -17.50
CA GLU A 233 10.81 18.94 -18.44
C GLU A 233 10.36 19.33 -19.85
N LEU A 234 9.22 18.81 -20.32
CA LEU A 234 8.64 19.21 -21.60
C LEU A 234 8.22 20.69 -21.58
N ALA A 235 7.57 21.14 -20.51
CA ALA A 235 7.16 22.52 -20.32
C ALA A 235 8.36 23.47 -20.28
N LYS A 236 9.43 23.13 -19.54
CA LYS A 236 10.70 23.89 -19.52
C LYS A 236 11.29 24.02 -20.92
N LYS A 237 11.33 22.93 -21.69
CA LYS A 237 11.81 22.93 -23.08
C LYS A 237 10.95 23.82 -23.98
N SER A 238 9.62 23.81 -23.82
CA SER A 238 8.72 24.67 -24.58
C SER A 238 8.93 26.15 -24.27
N LEU A 239 8.93 26.52 -22.98
CA LEU A 239 9.17 27.90 -22.54
C LEU A 239 10.52 28.43 -23.01
N ALA A 240 11.57 27.60 -22.98
CA ALA A 240 12.88 27.97 -23.49
C ALA A 240 12.86 28.26 -25.00
N ARG A 241 12.06 27.54 -25.80
CA ARG A 241 11.88 27.80 -27.24
C ARG A 241 11.12 29.10 -27.48
N GLU A 242 10.04 29.35 -26.76
CA GLU A 242 9.26 30.59 -26.86
C GLU A 242 10.09 31.81 -26.46
N LEU A 243 10.85 31.73 -25.37
CA LEU A 243 11.75 32.81 -24.94
C LEU A 243 12.81 33.12 -25.99
N ARG A 244 13.38 32.09 -26.65
CA ARG A 244 14.31 32.27 -27.78
C ARG A 244 13.62 32.95 -28.96
N ALA A 245 12.41 32.55 -29.31
CA ALA A 245 11.62 33.16 -30.38
C ALA A 245 11.28 34.63 -30.08
N LEU A 246 10.90 34.95 -28.83
CA LEU A 246 10.63 36.32 -28.40
C LEU A 246 11.88 37.20 -28.44
N LYS A 247 13.02 36.68 -27.94
CA LYS A 247 14.32 37.38 -28.02
C LYS A 247 14.71 37.65 -29.48
N LEU A 248 14.47 36.70 -30.39
CA LEU A 248 14.74 36.89 -31.81
C LEU A 248 13.81 37.95 -32.44
N ARG A 249 12.50 37.86 -32.17
CA ARG A 249 11.52 38.86 -32.63
C ARG A 249 11.87 40.26 -32.15
N ARG A 250 12.25 40.41 -30.88
CA ARG A 250 12.71 41.68 -30.29
C ARG A 250 13.96 42.22 -31.00
N ARG A 251 14.96 41.37 -31.27
CA ARG A 251 16.14 41.78 -32.05
C ARG A 251 15.77 42.25 -33.46
N HIS A 252 14.80 41.59 -34.10
CA HIS A 252 14.34 41.99 -35.44
C HIS A 252 13.61 43.33 -35.41
N THR A 253 12.75 43.58 -34.43
CA THR A 253 12.05 44.87 -34.28
C THR A 253 13.01 46.02 -33.95
N GLU A 254 13.97 45.79 -33.05
CA GLU A 254 15.04 46.76 -32.73
C GLU A 254 15.88 47.12 -33.97
N LYS A 255 16.28 46.12 -34.77
CA LYS A 255 16.99 46.35 -36.05
C LYS A 255 16.15 47.13 -37.06
N ALA A 256 14.87 46.78 -37.23
CA ALA A 256 13.97 47.48 -38.14
C ALA A 256 13.76 48.94 -37.75
N ALA A 257 13.66 49.23 -36.46
CA ALA A 257 13.57 50.59 -35.94
C ALA A 257 14.84 51.39 -36.24
N ALA A 258 16.02 50.80 -36.03
CA ALA A 258 17.30 51.45 -36.35
C ALA A 258 17.45 51.78 -37.84
N ILE A 259 17.01 50.87 -38.74
CA ILE A 259 17.00 51.10 -40.19
C ILE A 259 16.07 52.27 -40.54
N LYS A 260 14.83 52.28 -40.01
CA LYS A 260 13.89 53.40 -40.23
C LYS A 260 14.46 54.73 -39.74
N ALA A 261 15.14 54.74 -38.59
CA ALA A 261 15.80 55.94 -38.07
C ALA A 261 16.89 56.45 -39.01
N ARG A 262 17.75 55.56 -39.55
CA ARG A 262 18.77 55.91 -40.55
C ARG A 262 18.16 56.46 -41.83
N ILE A 263 17.08 55.85 -42.34
CA ILE A 263 16.37 56.33 -43.53
C ILE A 263 15.79 57.74 -43.28
N ARG A 264 15.17 57.98 -42.12
CA ARG A 264 14.66 59.33 -41.77
C ARG A 264 15.79 60.35 -41.68
N ALA A 265 16.91 60.00 -41.05
CA ALA A 265 18.07 60.89 -40.95
C ALA A 265 18.65 61.22 -42.34
N ALA A 266 18.74 60.23 -43.23
CA ALA A 266 19.19 60.44 -44.60
C ALA A 266 18.23 61.36 -45.39
N HIS A 267 16.90 61.13 -45.30
CA HIS A 267 15.92 62.02 -45.92
C HIS A 267 15.98 63.45 -45.36
N ALA A 268 16.17 63.61 -44.05
CA ALA A 268 16.32 64.94 -43.44
C ALA A 268 17.59 65.65 -43.96
N GLY A 269 18.70 64.94 -44.09
CA GLY A 269 19.94 65.46 -44.67
C GLY A 269 19.80 65.88 -46.14
N ILE A 270 19.11 65.07 -46.96
CA ILE A 270 18.81 65.41 -48.36
C ILE A 270 17.91 66.65 -48.45
N THR A 271 16.90 66.77 -47.57
CA THR A 271 15.98 67.92 -47.52
C THR A 271 16.69 69.22 -47.11
N LEU A 272 17.70 69.13 -46.24
CA LEU A 272 18.56 70.26 -45.85
C LEU A 272 19.48 70.71 -47.00
N LEU A 273 20.01 69.76 -47.78
CA LEU A 273 20.86 70.05 -48.95
C LEU A 273 20.06 70.73 -50.07
N THR A 274 18.84 70.28 -50.36
CA THR A 274 17.97 70.87 -51.40
C THR A 274 17.40 72.24 -51.03
N ARG A 275 17.23 72.55 -49.74
CA ARG A 275 16.90 73.92 -49.28
C ARG A 275 18.09 74.88 -49.36
N SER A 276 19.33 74.40 -49.32
CA SER A 276 20.52 75.25 -49.49
C SER A 276 20.80 75.62 -50.95
N SER A 277 20.27 74.87 -51.92
CA SER A 277 20.49 75.09 -53.36
C SER A 277 19.38 75.89 -54.07
N GLY A 278 18.35 76.36 -53.35
CA GLY A 278 17.20 77.09 -53.91
C GLY A 278 17.21 78.61 -53.72
N GLY A 279 18.27 79.20 -53.17
CA GLY A 279 18.35 80.62 -52.83
C GLY A 279 19.33 81.41 -53.70
N SER A 280 19.08 81.53 -55.01
CA SER A 280 19.68 82.58 -55.87
C SER A 280 18.99 82.59 -57.24
N ALA A 281 17.75 83.06 -57.31
CA ALA A 281 17.20 83.57 -58.56
C ALA A 281 16.30 84.78 -58.26
N GLU A 282 16.76 85.91 -58.81
CA GLU A 282 16.03 87.13 -59.16
C GLU A 282 15.46 88.02 -58.05
N THR A 283 15.97 89.26 -57.98
CA THR A 283 15.16 90.43 -58.36
C THR A 283 16.07 91.58 -58.80
N THR A 284 16.13 91.81 -60.11
CA THR A 284 16.49 93.09 -60.73
C THR A 284 15.22 93.61 -61.39
N GLN A 285 14.67 94.74 -60.93
CA GLN A 285 14.03 95.74 -61.80
C GLN A 285 13.52 96.97 -61.05
N LYS A 286 13.97 98.12 -61.56
CA LYS A 286 13.50 99.52 -61.45
C LYS A 286 13.71 100.27 -60.14
#